data_AF-A0A9E5TJX0-F1
#
_entry.id   AF-A0A9E5TJX0-F1
#
_cell.length_a   1.000
_cell.length_b   1.000
_cell.length_c   1.000
_cell.angle_alpha   90.00
_cell.angle_beta   90.00
_cell.angle_gamma   90.00
#
_symmetry.space_group_name_H-M   'P 1'
#
loop_
_entity.id
_entity.type
_entity.pdbx_description
1 polymer ?
#
loop_
_entity_poly.entity_id
_entity_poly.type
_entity_poly.pdbx_seq_one_letter_code
_entity_poly.pdbx_strand_id
1 'polypeptide(L)'
;MLGIYILGGRVLRRNLDLTSYVTPVYATASVVLVLMSLLSGTPFTGYPVGEYVLFFAIALVPMIFGHTVYNWALRYVSAPLVSMSLLGEPVGASILALLFLDEVPSSMVLLGGVVTMTGILMCAYRTE
;
A
#
# COMPACT_ATOMS: atom_id res chain seq x y z
N MET A 1 -6.61 -8.80 7.16
CA MET A 1 -6.70 -7.33 7.09
C MET A 1 -7.09 -6.86 5.70
N LEU A 2 -6.27 -7.09 4.66
CA LEU A 2 -6.55 -6.64 3.28
C LEU A 2 -7.90 -7.11 2.71
N GLY A 3 -8.27 -8.39 2.90
CA GLY A 3 -9.54 -8.92 2.41
C GLY A 3 -10.77 -8.27 3.03
N ILE A 4 -10.72 -7.90 4.33
CA ILE A 4 -11.80 -7.17 5.02
C ILE A 4 -11.89 -5.74 4.49
N TYR A 5 -10.74 -5.09 4.26
CA TYR A 5 -10.67 -3.75 3.68
C TYR A 5 -11.23 -3.70 2.25
N ILE A 6 -10.85 -4.65 1.39
CA ILE A 6 -11.28 -4.71 -0.01
C ILE A 6 -12.78 -5.07 -0.11
N LEU A 7 -13.26 -6.02 0.70
CA LEU A 7 -14.70 -6.37 0.74
C LEU A 7 -15.55 -5.22 1.29
N GLY A 8 -15.12 -4.58 2.38
CA GLY A 8 -15.80 -3.42 2.96
C GLY A 8 -15.79 -2.20 2.04
N GLY A 9 -14.65 -1.92 1.41
CA GLY A 9 -14.49 -0.83 0.43
C GLY A 9 -15.32 -1.04 -0.83
N ARG A 10 -15.48 -2.30 -1.30
CA ARG A 10 -16.33 -2.64 -2.46
C ARG A 10 -17.81 -2.36 -2.20
N VAL A 11 -18.30 -2.61 -0.98
CA VAL A 11 -19.69 -2.32 -0.59
C VAL A 11 -19.91 -0.82 -0.43
N LEU A 12 -18.97 -0.09 0.19
CA LEU A 12 -19.09 1.35 0.41
C LEU A 12 -18.89 2.20 -0.86
N ARG A 13 -17.96 1.83 -1.75
CA ARG A 13 -17.68 2.57 -3.00
C ARG A 13 -18.74 2.42 -4.08
N ARG A 14 -19.74 1.56 -3.88
CA ARG A 14 -20.83 1.42 -4.86
C ARG A 14 -21.71 2.68 -4.93
N ASN A 15 -21.67 3.53 -3.89
CA ASN A 15 -22.56 4.69 -3.73
C ASN A 15 -21.84 6.01 -3.37
N LEU A 16 -20.50 6.04 -3.33
CA LEU A 16 -19.72 7.21 -2.90
C LEU A 16 -18.61 7.56 -3.88
N ASP A 17 -18.42 8.85 -4.12
CA ASP A 17 -17.28 9.37 -4.87
C ASP A 17 -15.96 9.12 -4.13
N LEU A 18 -14.87 8.97 -4.91
CA LEU A 18 -13.52 8.66 -4.43
C LEU A 18 -13.09 9.58 -3.28
N THR A 19 -13.33 10.89 -3.42
CA THR A 19 -12.93 11.91 -2.44
C THR A 19 -13.69 11.77 -1.12
N SER A 20 -14.98 11.39 -1.17
CA SER A 20 -15.83 11.20 0.01
C SER A 20 -15.45 9.96 0.82
N TYR A 21 -14.82 8.97 0.19
CA TYR A 21 -14.31 7.78 0.88
C TYR A 21 -12.91 8.00 1.46
N VAL A 22 -12.01 8.62 0.69
CA VAL A 22 -10.60 8.73 1.06
C VAL A 22 -10.37 9.76 2.18
N THR A 23 -11.13 10.86 2.18
CA THR A 23 -11.02 11.92 3.20
C THR A 23 -11.22 11.42 4.65
N PRO A 24 -12.34 10.75 5.00
CA PRO A 24 -12.54 10.27 6.36
C PRO A 24 -11.53 9.20 6.76
N VAL A 25 -11.11 8.32 5.84
CA VAL A 25 -10.10 7.29 6.10
C VAL A 25 -8.76 7.93 6.49
N TYR A 26 -8.28 8.91 5.72
CA TYR A 26 -7.03 9.60 6.03
C TYR A 26 -7.13 10.49 7.27
N ALA A 27 -8.30 11.09 7.53
CA ALA A 27 -8.54 11.85 8.75
C ALA A 27 -8.46 10.93 9.99
N THR A 28 -9.13 9.77 9.96
CA THR A 28 -9.07 8.80 11.06
C THR A 28 -7.65 8.28 11.26
N ALA A 29 -6.93 7.93 10.19
CA ALA A 29 -5.54 7.49 10.29
C ALA A 29 -4.64 8.56 10.93
N SER A 30 -4.80 9.82 10.53
CA SER A 30 -4.05 10.95 11.09
C SER A 30 -4.30 11.13 12.59
N VAL A 31 -5.57 11.09 13.02
CA VAL A 31 -5.94 11.20 14.44
C VAL A 31 -5.33 10.06 15.26
N VAL A 32 -5.42 8.83 14.77
CA VAL A 32 -4.86 7.66 15.47
C VAL A 32 -3.34 7.77 15.60
N LEU A 33 -2.64 8.19 14.54
CA LEU A 33 -1.18 8.36 14.57
C LEU A 33 -0.75 9.47 15.54
N VAL A 34 -1.47 10.59 15.59
CA VAL A 34 -1.20 11.67 16.56
C VAL A 34 -1.39 11.18 17.99
N LEU A 35 -2.48 10.47 18.28
CA LEU A 35 -2.73 9.92 19.61
C LEU A 35 -1.66 8.92 20.02
N MET A 36 -1.27 8.01 19.12
CA MET A 36 -0.20 7.03 19.38
C MET A 36 1.15 7.70 19.61
N SER A 37 1.46 8.76 18.85
CA SER A 37 2.69 9.53 19.01
C SER A 37 2.75 10.25 20.37
N LEU A 38 1.62 10.82 20.82
CA LEU A 38 1.49 11.41 22.15
C LEU A 38 1.66 10.37 23.27
N LEU A 39 1.00 9.21 23.14
CA LEU A 39 1.09 8.13 24.13
C LEU A 39 2.50 7.53 24.22
N SER A 40 3.22 7.48 23.11
CA SER A 40 4.59 6.94 23.04
C SER A 40 5.66 7.95 23.44
N GLY A 41 5.29 9.22 23.67
CA GLY A 41 6.23 10.30 23.96
C GLY A 41 7.18 10.63 22.80
N THR A 42 6.87 10.19 21.59
CA THR A 42 7.70 10.46 20.41
C THR A 42 7.61 11.93 20.03
N PRO A 43 8.74 12.64 19.86
CA PRO A 43 8.70 14.05 19.50
C PRO A 43 8.19 14.22 18.05
N PHE A 44 7.33 15.21 17.84
CA PHE A 44 6.88 15.61 16.49
C PHE A 44 7.91 16.49 15.77
N THR A 45 8.77 17.13 16.53
CA THR A 45 9.77 18.11 16.06
C THR A 45 11.18 17.71 16.49
N GLY A 46 12.20 18.12 15.73
CA GLY A 46 13.60 17.85 16.07
C GLY A 46 14.30 16.83 15.18
N TYR A 47 13.63 16.34 14.12
CA TYR A 47 14.29 15.53 13.10
C TYR A 47 15.07 16.40 12.11
N PRO A 48 16.12 15.86 11.45
CA PRO A 48 16.75 16.51 10.31
C PRO A 48 15.74 16.86 9.21
N VAL A 49 15.98 17.97 8.48
CA VAL A 49 15.10 18.40 7.37
C VAL A 49 14.91 17.28 6.33
N GLY A 50 15.94 16.47 6.09
CA GLY A 50 15.85 15.32 5.19
C GLY A 50 14.81 14.28 5.60
N GLU A 51 14.60 14.05 6.89
CA GLU A 51 13.60 13.11 7.39
C GLU A 51 12.18 13.63 7.18
N TYR A 52 11.96 14.94 7.35
CA TYR A 52 10.66 15.54 7.01
C TYR A 52 10.33 15.42 5.53
N VAL A 53 11.32 15.57 4.65
CA VAL A 53 11.15 15.36 3.20
C VAL A 53 10.80 13.90 2.93
N LEU A 54 11.47 12.95 3.59
CA LEU A 54 11.14 11.54 3.48
C LEU A 54 9.72 11.26 3.97
N PHE A 55 9.33 11.69 5.17
CA PHE A 55 7.96 11.55 5.71
C PHE A 55 6.91 12.11 4.76
N PHE A 56 7.18 13.25 4.13
CA PHE A 56 6.29 13.82 3.13
C PHE A 56 6.24 12.96 1.86
N ALA A 57 7.37 12.46 1.39
CA ALA A 57 7.43 11.59 0.21
C ALA A 57 6.67 10.27 0.41
N ILE A 58 6.79 9.61 1.57
CA ILE A 58 6.00 8.40 1.90
C ILE A 58 4.51 8.72 2.00
N ALA A 59 4.13 9.86 2.58
CA ALA A 59 2.73 10.27 2.64
C ALA A 59 2.14 10.52 1.24
N LEU A 60 2.89 11.13 0.34
CA LEU A 60 2.39 11.51 -0.98
C LEU A 60 2.41 10.34 -1.97
N VAL A 61 3.53 9.60 -2.05
CA VAL A 61 3.77 8.61 -3.11
C VAL A 61 3.07 7.29 -2.79
N PRO A 62 3.54 6.43 -1.86
CA PRO A 62 2.85 5.17 -1.60
C PRO A 62 1.49 5.37 -0.92
N MET A 63 1.35 6.35 0.00
CA MET A 63 0.10 6.50 0.76
C MET A 63 -1.05 7.08 -0.08
N ILE A 64 -0.86 8.26 -0.68
CA ILE A 64 -1.92 8.89 -1.46
C ILE A 64 -1.98 8.30 -2.86
N PHE A 65 -0.89 8.33 -3.60
CA PHE A 65 -0.90 7.89 -4.99
C PHE A 65 -1.13 6.37 -5.11
N GLY A 66 -0.39 5.55 -4.35
CA GLY A 66 -0.56 4.09 -4.35
C GLY A 66 -1.99 3.64 -4.05
N HIS A 67 -2.53 4.04 -2.89
CA HIS A 67 -3.90 3.66 -2.52
C HIS A 67 -4.98 4.27 -3.42
N THR A 68 -4.76 5.46 -3.99
CA THR A 68 -5.71 6.05 -4.95
C THR A 68 -5.74 5.25 -6.25
N VAL A 69 -4.58 4.82 -6.76
CA VAL A 69 -4.49 3.96 -7.95
C VAL A 69 -5.17 2.62 -7.71
N TYR A 70 -4.99 1.97 -6.55
CA TYR A 70 -5.71 0.72 -6.22
C TYR A 70 -7.22 0.90 -6.22
N ASN A 71 -7.66 1.97 -5.56
CA ASN A 71 -9.06 2.33 -5.51
C ASN A 71 -9.59 2.62 -6.92
N TRP A 72 -8.85 3.34 -7.77
CA TRP A 72 -9.25 3.56 -9.16
C TRP A 72 -9.33 2.24 -9.96
N ALA A 73 -8.34 1.35 -9.83
CA ALA A 73 -8.28 0.07 -10.54
C ALA A 73 -9.46 -0.86 -10.20
N LEU A 74 -9.94 -0.86 -8.96
CA LEU A 74 -11.14 -1.62 -8.54
C LEU A 74 -12.43 -1.24 -9.30
N ARG A 75 -12.45 -0.09 -9.99
CA ARG A 75 -13.57 0.31 -10.85
C ARG A 75 -13.55 -0.39 -12.21
N TYR A 76 -12.37 -0.78 -12.70
CA TYR A 76 -12.16 -1.31 -14.06
C TYR A 76 -11.78 -2.79 -14.07
N VAL A 77 -11.21 -3.30 -12.98
CA VAL A 77 -10.64 -4.64 -12.87
C VAL A 77 -11.31 -5.38 -11.71
N SER A 78 -11.49 -6.70 -11.84
CA SER A 78 -12.12 -7.51 -10.80
C SER A 78 -11.32 -7.47 -9.50
N ALA A 79 -12.02 -7.41 -8.36
CA ALA A 79 -11.39 -7.35 -7.03
C ALA A 79 -10.37 -8.49 -6.75
N PRO A 80 -10.58 -9.74 -7.22
CA PRO A 80 -9.58 -10.79 -7.08
C PRO A 80 -8.26 -10.46 -7.80
N LEU A 81 -8.34 -9.92 -9.02
CA LEU A 81 -7.17 -9.63 -9.83
C LEU A 81 -6.39 -8.42 -9.27
N VAL A 82 -7.09 -7.39 -8.77
CA VAL A 82 -6.44 -6.28 -8.03
C VAL A 82 -5.75 -6.79 -6.77
N SER A 83 -6.41 -7.66 -5.99
CA SER A 83 -5.86 -8.25 -4.76
C SER A 83 -4.61 -9.11 -5.02
N MET A 84 -4.55 -9.78 -6.17
CA MET A 84 -3.39 -10.57 -6.59
C MET A 84 -2.22 -9.68 -7.01
N SER A 85 -2.47 -8.59 -7.74
CA SER A 85 -1.42 -7.63 -8.11
C SER A 85 -0.75 -6.99 -6.88
N LEU A 86 -1.47 -6.83 -5.78
CA LEU A 86 -0.92 -6.36 -4.50
C LEU A 86 0.12 -7.33 -3.92
N LEU A 87 0.04 -8.63 -4.19
CA LEU A 87 1.09 -9.58 -3.82
C LEU A 87 2.41 -9.32 -4.57
N GLY A 88 2.40 -8.50 -5.61
CA GLY A 88 3.60 -8.02 -6.29
C GLY A 88 4.33 -6.89 -5.56
N GLU A 89 3.68 -6.18 -4.62
CA GLU A 89 4.31 -5.08 -3.86
C GLU A 89 5.61 -5.48 -3.15
N PRO A 90 5.70 -6.64 -2.44
CA PRO A 90 6.94 -7.06 -1.79
C PRO A 90 8.07 -7.31 -2.79
N VAL A 91 7.75 -7.79 -3.99
CA VAL A 91 8.73 -8.02 -5.06
C VAL A 91 9.25 -6.69 -5.59
N GLY A 92 8.33 -5.75 -5.87
CA GLY A 92 8.69 -4.38 -6.27
C GLY A 92 9.51 -3.66 -5.20
N ALA A 93 9.12 -3.79 -3.93
CA ALA A 93 9.83 -3.22 -2.79
C ALA A 93 11.25 -3.80 -2.66
N SER A 94 11.43 -5.11 -2.89
CA SER A 94 12.75 -5.75 -2.85
C SER A 94 13.67 -5.24 -3.97
N ILE A 95 13.12 -4.96 -5.16
CA ILE A 95 13.87 -4.36 -6.28
C ILE A 95 14.24 -2.91 -5.95
N LEU A 96 13.31 -2.13 -5.39
CA LEU A 96 13.60 -0.76 -4.97
C LEU A 96 14.63 -0.72 -3.84
N ALA A 97 14.58 -1.64 -2.88
CA ALA A 97 15.57 -1.76 -1.82
C ALA A 97 16.97 -2.05 -2.38
N LEU A 98 17.07 -2.94 -3.35
CA LEU A 98 18.33 -3.21 -4.05
C LEU A 98 18.85 -1.96 -4.78
N LEU A 99 17.99 -1.19 -5.44
CA LEU A 99 18.40 -0.04 -6.26
C LEU A 99 18.72 1.23 -5.46
N PHE A 100 18.00 1.49 -4.36
CA PHE A 100 18.10 2.74 -3.60
C PHE A 100 18.81 2.59 -2.26
N LEU A 101 18.82 1.39 -1.68
CA LEU A 101 19.45 1.11 -0.38
C LEU A 101 20.65 0.16 -0.47
N ASP A 102 21.01 -0.31 -1.68
CA ASP A 102 22.04 -1.35 -1.91
C ASP A 102 21.80 -2.63 -1.08
N GLU A 103 20.54 -2.89 -0.69
CA GLU A 103 20.17 -4.05 0.10
C GLU A 103 19.89 -5.26 -0.80
N VAL A 104 20.80 -6.23 -0.81
CA VAL A 104 20.66 -7.43 -1.64
C VAL A 104 19.61 -8.38 -1.03
N PRO A 105 18.53 -8.72 -1.77
CA PRO A 105 17.53 -9.65 -1.29
C PRO A 105 18.16 -11.02 -1.01
N SER A 106 17.78 -11.64 0.11
CA SER A 106 18.25 -12.99 0.43
C SER A 106 17.72 -14.01 -0.58
N SER A 107 18.39 -15.15 -0.68
CA SER A 107 17.95 -16.27 -1.53
C SER A 107 16.51 -16.70 -1.24
N MET A 108 16.08 -16.60 0.02
CA MET A 108 14.72 -16.93 0.43
C MET A 108 13.70 -15.89 -0.04
N VAL A 109 14.06 -14.60 -0.06
CA VAL A 109 13.23 -13.53 -0.64
C VAL A 109 13.08 -13.73 -2.15
N LEU A 110 14.16 -14.08 -2.84
CA LEU A 110 14.11 -14.37 -4.28
C LEU A 110 13.21 -15.57 -4.59
N LEU A 111 13.33 -16.66 -3.84
CA LEU A 111 12.45 -17.83 -3.98
C LEU A 111 10.99 -17.47 -3.71
N GLY A 112 10.71 -16.72 -2.65
CA GLY A 112 9.36 -16.23 -2.34
C GLY A 112 8.80 -15.34 -3.45
N GLY A 113 9.63 -14.47 -4.04
CA GLY A 113 9.26 -13.62 -5.16
C GLY A 113 8.88 -14.41 -6.42
N VAL A 114 9.66 -15.44 -6.77
CA VAL A 114 9.36 -16.34 -7.90
C VAL A 114 8.05 -17.09 -7.68
N VAL A 115 7.85 -17.67 -6.49
CA VAL A 115 6.61 -18.38 -6.14
C VAL A 115 5.40 -17.44 -6.23
N THR A 116 5.53 -16.23 -5.69
CA THR A 116 4.46 -15.23 -5.68
C THR A 116 4.10 -14.78 -7.10
N MET A 117 5.10 -14.43 -7.93
CA MET A 117 4.86 -14.04 -9.32
C MET A 117 4.22 -15.16 -10.15
N THR A 118 4.67 -16.41 -9.94
CA THR A 118 4.07 -17.58 -10.62
C THR A 118 2.61 -17.76 -10.22
N GLY A 119 2.28 -17.61 -8.93
CA GLY A 119 0.90 -17.67 -8.43
C GLY A 119 0.01 -16.57 -9.03
N ILE A 120 0.50 -15.33 -9.10
CA ILE A 120 -0.22 -14.21 -9.73
C ILE A 120 -0.50 -14.51 -11.19
N LEU A 121 0.50 -14.94 -11.96
CA LEU A 121 0.36 -15.28 -13.38
C LEU A 121 -0.68 -16.39 -13.60
N MET A 122 -0.56 -17.51 -12.87
CA MET A 122 -1.50 -18.63 -13.01
C MET A 122 -2.95 -18.22 -12.73
N CYS A 123 -3.18 -17.37 -11.73
CA CYS A 123 -4.52 -16.90 -11.44
C CYS A 123 -5.04 -15.88 -12.46
N ALA A 124 -4.16 -15.01 -12.97
CA ALA A 124 -4.51 -14.07 -14.03
C ALA A 124 -5.00 -14.80 -15.29
N TYR A 125 -4.27 -15.85 -15.73
CA TYR A 125 -4.65 -16.66 -16.89
C TYR A 125 -5.93 -17.49 -16.73
N ARG A 126 -6.41 -17.69 -15.49
CA ARG A 126 -7.61 -18.49 -15.20
C ARG A 126 -8.87 -17.63 -15.07
N THR A 127 -8.71 -16.30 -15.10
CA THR A 127 -9.80 -15.33 -14.96
C THR A 127 -10.29 -14.81 -16.32
N GLU A 128 -9.60 -15.17 -17.42
CA GLU A 128 -10.11 -15.09 -18.81
C GLU A 128 -10.74 -16.41 -19.23
#